data_AF-A0A2V6IKF6-F1
#
_entry.id   AF-A0A2V6IKF6-F1
#
_cell.length_a   1.000
_cell.length_b   1.000
_cell.length_c   1.000
_cell.angle_alpha   90.00
_cell.angle_beta   90.00
_cell.angle_gamma   90.00
#
_symmetry.space_group_name_H-M   'P 1'
#
loop_
_entity.id
_entity.type
_entity.pdbx_description
1 polymer ?
#
loop_
_entity_poly.entity_id
_entity_poly.type
_entity_poly.pdbx_seq_one_letter_code
_entity_poly.pdbx_strand_id
1 'polypeptide(L)'
;MQPKEITELKDAIRETHGCESLHVESVPVKEVFEGQTAWEGTVEVFDLVGHEKAKRAYTWSYRDGDQNKSIAVLEIPPVDSPQSAVKVAIASKARK
;
A
#
# COMPACT_ATOMS: atom_id res chain seq x y z
N MET A 1 -12.32 -0.11 8.18
CA MET A 1 -12.26 -0.67 6.82
C MET A 1 -13.26 -1.81 6.70
N GLN A 2 -13.89 -2.01 5.54
CA GLN A 2 -14.82 -3.12 5.33
C GLN A 2 -14.06 -4.41 4.97
N PRO A 3 -14.53 -5.61 5.37
CA PRO A 3 -13.86 -6.88 5.06
C PRO A 3 -13.62 -7.14 3.56
N LYS A 4 -14.47 -6.56 2.70
CA LYS A 4 -14.35 -6.67 1.25
C LYS A 4 -13.09 -5.98 0.71
N GLU A 5 -12.73 -4.82 1.27
CA GLU A 5 -11.58 -4.04 0.81
C GLU A 5 -10.28 -4.79 1.06
N ILE A 6 -10.15 -5.45 2.23
CA ILE A 6 -8.97 -6.26 2.56
C ILE A 6 -8.83 -7.42 1.55
N THR A 7 -9.93 -8.08 1.18
CA THR A 7 -9.89 -9.16 0.18
C THR A 7 -9.45 -8.65 -1.19
N GLU A 8 -9.97 -7.52 -1.65
CA GLU A 8 -9.57 -6.91 -2.92
C GLU A 8 -8.08 -6.53 -2.93
N LEU A 9 -7.54 -6.07 -1.79
CA LEU A 9 -6.11 -5.78 -1.63
C LEU A 9 -5.26 -7.06 -1.63
N LYS A 10 -5.73 -8.14 -1.01
CA LYS A 10 -5.06 -9.46 -1.09
C LYS A 10 -4.98 -9.98 -2.52
N ASP A 11 -6.09 -9.87 -3.26
CA ASP A 11 -6.14 -10.27 -4.66
C ASP A 11 -5.17 -9.44 -5.50
N ALA A 12 -5.10 -8.12 -5.28
CA ALA A 12 -4.15 -7.25 -5.95
C ALA A 12 -2.68 -7.63 -5.67
N ILE A 13 -2.34 -8.02 -4.43
CA ILE A 13 -1.01 -8.55 -4.09
C ILE A 13 -0.73 -9.84 -4.87
N ARG A 14 -1.69 -10.77 -4.91
CA ARG A 14 -1.52 -12.04 -5.63
C ARG A 14 -1.36 -11.83 -7.13
N GLU A 15 -2.15 -10.96 -7.73
CA GLU A 15 -2.08 -10.63 -9.16
C GLU A 15 -0.78 -9.91 -9.53
N THR A 16 -0.29 -9.01 -8.67
CA THR A 16 0.89 -8.19 -8.96
C THR A 16 2.21 -8.89 -8.62
N HIS A 17 2.24 -9.65 -7.52
CA HIS A 17 3.45 -10.22 -6.94
C HIS A 17 3.47 -11.75 -6.92
N GLY A 18 2.39 -12.41 -7.34
CA GLY A 18 2.33 -13.87 -7.47
C GLY A 18 2.44 -14.63 -6.15
N CYS A 19 2.20 -13.97 -5.00
CA CYS A 19 2.34 -14.57 -3.68
C CYS A 19 1.08 -14.37 -2.83
N GLU A 20 0.91 -15.29 -1.88
CA GLU A 20 -0.15 -15.20 -0.90
C GLU A 20 0.20 -14.18 0.19
N SER A 21 -0.83 -13.61 0.82
CA SER A 21 -0.67 -12.57 1.82
C SER A 21 -1.63 -12.74 3.00
N LEU A 22 -1.20 -12.29 4.17
CA LEU A 22 -1.97 -12.30 5.41
C LEU A 22 -2.09 -10.89 5.95
N HIS A 23 -3.31 -10.41 6.16
CA HIS A 23 -3.55 -9.10 6.73
C HIS A 23 -3.08 -9.07 8.18
N VAL A 24 -2.28 -8.07 8.54
CA VAL A 24 -1.70 -7.91 9.87
C VAL A 24 -2.37 -6.77 10.63
N GLU A 25 -2.42 -5.59 10.01
CA GLU A 25 -2.91 -4.37 10.67
C GLU A 25 -3.33 -3.31 9.66
N SER A 26 -4.23 -2.42 10.11
CA SER A 26 -4.71 -1.25 9.37
C SER A 26 -4.13 0.01 10.02
N VAL A 27 -3.29 0.74 9.30
CA VAL A 27 -2.55 1.90 9.84
C VAL A 27 -3.04 3.19 9.20
N PRO A 28 -3.67 4.11 9.96
CA PRO A 28 -4.00 5.44 9.44
C PRO A 28 -2.70 6.22 9.20
N VAL A 29 -2.52 6.71 7.99
CA VAL A 29 -1.35 7.49 7.59
C VAL A 29 -1.81 8.83 7.03
N LYS A 30 -1.13 9.89 7.47
CA LYS A 30 -1.29 11.25 6.97
C LYS A 30 0.08 11.77 6.58
N GLU A 31 0.28 11.95 5.27
CA GLU A 31 1.50 12.49 4.71
C GLU A 31 1.31 13.98 4.45
N VAL A 32 2.21 14.80 5.00
CA VAL A 32 2.18 16.26 4.89
C VAL A 32 3.46 16.70 4.18
N PHE A 33 3.31 17.45 3.09
CA PHE A 33 4.40 18.03 2.33
C PHE A 33 4.24 19.54 2.28
N GLU A 34 5.28 20.29 2.64
CA GLU A 34 5.27 21.77 2.69
C GLU A 34 4.08 22.37 3.50
N GLY A 35 3.66 21.68 4.57
CA GLY A 35 2.55 22.12 5.42
C GLY A 35 1.16 21.83 4.84
N GLN A 36 1.07 21.20 3.67
CA GLN A 36 -0.18 20.76 3.05
C GLN A 36 -0.30 19.24 3.13
N THR A 37 -1.51 18.73 3.38
CA THR A 37 -1.77 17.28 3.34
C THR A 37 -1.57 16.78 1.91
N ALA A 38 -0.49 16.05 1.67
CA ALA A 38 -0.19 15.43 0.39
C ALA A 38 -1.02 14.16 0.18
N TRP A 39 -1.28 13.42 1.27
CA TRP A 39 -2.13 12.24 1.25
C TRP A 39 -2.65 11.93 2.66
N GLU A 40 -3.87 11.41 2.76
CA GLU A 40 -4.45 10.92 4.02
C GLU A 40 -5.32 9.69 3.71
N GLY A 41 -5.13 8.62 4.46
CA GLY A 41 -5.85 7.36 4.24
C GLY A 41 -5.40 6.26 5.18
N THR A 42 -5.95 5.06 5.00
CA THR A 42 -5.54 3.87 5.76
C THR A 42 -4.69 2.97 4.87
N VAL A 43 -3.53 2.57 5.39
CA VAL A 43 -2.63 1.60 4.77
C VAL A 43 -2.81 0.27 5.46
N GLU A 44 -3.17 -0.75 4.69
CA GLU A 44 -3.28 -2.12 5.16
C GLU A 44 -1.93 -2.82 5.00
N VAL A 45 -1.45 -3.41 6.08
CA VAL A 45 -0.19 -4.13 6.15
C VAL A 45 -0.44 -5.62 5.98
N PHE A 46 0.34 -6.24 5.11
CA PHE A 46 0.25 -7.66 4.83
C PHE A 46 1.60 -8.34 5.00
N ASP A 47 1.64 -9.48 5.67
CA ASP A 47 2.77 -10.40 5.61
C ASP A 47 2.67 -11.22 4.32
N LEU A 48 3.78 -11.31 3.58
CA LEU A 48 3.89 -12.06 2.34
C LEU A 48 4.39 -13.47 2.60
N VAL A 49 3.74 -14.46 1.99
CA VAL A 49 4.12 -15.87 2.12
C VAL A 49 4.83 -16.31 0.85
N GLY A 50 6.11 -16.69 0.98
CA GLY A 50 6.90 -17.22 -0.13
C GLY A 50 7.49 -16.18 -1.08
N HIS A 51 7.48 -14.89 -0.73
CA HIS A 51 8.09 -13.85 -1.54
C HIS A 51 9.61 -13.73 -1.26
N GLU A 52 10.43 -13.82 -2.30
CA GLU A 52 11.90 -13.94 -2.16
C GLU A 52 12.58 -12.70 -1.59
N LYS A 53 12.00 -11.50 -1.81
CA LYS A 53 12.70 -10.21 -1.57
C LYS A 53 12.11 -9.36 -0.45
N ALA A 54 10.92 -9.68 0.01
CA ALA A 54 10.16 -8.83 0.93
C ALA A 54 9.33 -9.72 1.85
N LYS A 55 9.27 -9.34 3.13
CA LYS A 55 8.45 -10.04 4.12
C LYS A 55 7.05 -9.46 4.20
N ARG A 56 6.90 -8.18 3.85
CA ARG A 56 5.64 -7.45 3.92
C ARG A 56 5.32 -6.67 2.66
N ALA A 57 4.04 -6.38 2.50
CA ALA A 57 3.53 -5.40 1.55
C ALA A 57 2.60 -4.42 2.27
N TYR A 58 2.69 -3.17 1.85
CA TYR A 58 1.83 -2.07 2.27
C TYR A 58 0.90 -1.75 1.14
N THR A 59 -0.40 -1.81 1.38
CA THR A 59 -1.40 -1.64 0.32
C THR A 59 -2.52 -0.72 0.76
N TRP A 60 -3.09 -0.01 -0.20
CA TRP A 60 -4.25 0.84 0.05
C TRP A 60 -5.03 1.07 -1.24
N SER A 61 -6.29 1.40 -1.09
CA SER A 61 -7.15 1.84 -2.17
C SER A 61 -7.17 3.37 -2.21
N TYR A 62 -7.14 3.94 -3.41
CA TYR A 62 -7.34 5.36 -3.62
C TYR A 62 -8.23 5.58 -4.84
N ARG A 63 -9.01 6.66 -4.80
CA ARG A 63 -9.85 7.07 -5.91
C ARG A 63 -9.03 7.89 -6.91
N ASP A 64 -9.08 7.49 -8.18
CA ASP A 64 -8.47 8.17 -9.32
C ASP A 64 -9.59 8.50 -10.31
N GLY A 65 -10.12 9.72 -10.21
CA GLY A 65 -11.36 10.10 -10.91
C GLY A 65 -12.56 9.28 -10.41
N ASP A 66 -13.17 8.52 -11.31
CA ASP A 66 -14.31 7.62 -11.00
C ASP A 66 -13.85 6.18 -10.64
N GLN A 67 -12.58 5.87 -10.88
CA GLN A 67 -12.05 4.52 -10.67
C GLN A 67 -11.45 4.37 -9.27
N ASN A 68 -11.79 3.27 -8.60
CA ASN A 68 -11.07 2.86 -7.40
C ASN A 68 -9.83 2.05 -7.82
N LYS A 69 -8.64 2.50 -7.45
CA LYS A 69 -7.38 1.84 -7.76
C LYS A 69 -6.74 1.35 -6.48
N SER A 70 -6.23 0.13 -6.52
CA SER A 70 -5.41 -0.45 -5.46
C SER A 70 -3.94 -0.30 -5.81
N ILE A 71 -3.11 -0.05 -4.80
CA ILE A 71 -1.66 -0.07 -4.93
C ILE A 71 -1.08 -1.01 -3.89
N ALA A 72 -0.03 -1.74 -4.28
CA ALA A 72 0.77 -2.55 -3.38
C ALA A 72 2.24 -2.12 -3.48
N VAL A 73 2.86 -1.86 -2.34
CA VAL A 73 4.25 -1.48 -2.21
C VAL A 73 4.95 -2.49 -1.32
N LEU A 74 5.99 -3.13 -1.83
CA LEU A 74 6.77 -4.11 -1.08
C LEU A 74 7.66 -3.43 -0.03
N GLU A 75 7.85 -4.10 1.11
CA GLU A 75 8.84 -3.72 2.14
C GLU A 75 10.26 -4.02 1.63
N ILE A 76 10.75 -3.15 0.73
CA ILE A 76 12.09 -3.19 0.16
C ILE A 76 12.69 -1.78 0.30
N PRO A 77 13.94 -1.64 0.78
CA PRO A 77 14.57 -0.33 0.97
C PRO A 77 14.41 0.58 -0.27
N PRO A 78 13.96 1.84 -0.07
CA PRO A 78 13.84 2.57 1.20
C PRO A 78 12.52 2.39 1.96
N VAL A 79 11.67 1.43 1.58
CA VAL A 79 10.38 1.17 2.24
C VAL A 79 10.56 0.22 3.42
N ASP A 80 10.28 0.73 4.63
CA ASP A 80 10.38 0.01 5.91
C ASP A 80 9.13 0.20 6.81
N SER A 81 8.13 0.92 6.31
CA SER A 81 6.99 1.39 7.08
C SER A 81 5.82 1.78 6.17
N PRO A 82 4.57 1.79 6.67
CA PRO A 82 3.41 2.28 5.93
C PRO A 82 3.62 3.73 5.42
N GLN A 83 4.24 4.58 6.24
CA GLN A 83 4.52 5.97 5.88
C GLN A 83 5.56 6.07 4.75
N SER A 84 6.66 5.33 4.83
CA SER A 84 7.67 5.32 3.75
C SER A 84 7.09 4.76 2.44
N ALA A 85 6.21 3.76 2.51
CA ALA A 85 5.50 3.24 1.35
C ALA A 85 4.65 4.31 0.66
N VAL A 86 3.87 5.08 1.42
CA VAL A 86 3.07 6.20 0.88
C VAL A 86 3.97 7.25 0.25
N LYS A 87 5.07 7.65 0.92
CA LYS A 87 6.04 8.61 0.38
C LYS A 87 6.61 8.15 -0.96
N VAL A 88 7.06 6.90 -1.05
CA VAL A 88 7.62 6.33 -2.29
C VAL A 88 6.56 6.29 -3.39
N ALA A 89 5.32 5.90 -3.06
CA ALA A 89 4.22 5.87 -4.02
C ALA A 89 3.88 7.27 -4.57
N ILE A 90 3.82 8.30 -3.71
CA ILE A 90 3.61 9.69 -4.13
C ILE A 90 4.77 10.14 -5.04
N ALA A 91 6.02 9.89 -4.63
CA ALA A 91 7.20 10.24 -5.42
C ALA A 91 7.22 9.52 -6.78
N SER A 92 6.72 8.29 -6.86
CA SER A 92 6.61 7.54 -8.12
C SER A 92 5.51 8.11 -9.03
N LYS A 93 4.38 8.58 -8.48
CA LYS A 93 3.33 9.22 -9.28
C LYS A 93 3.76 10.57 -9.83
N ALA A 94 4.54 11.36 -9.08
CA ALA A 94 5.04 12.66 -9.52
C ALA A 94 6.03 12.58 -10.71
N ARG A 95 6.58 11.40 -11.01
CA ARG A 95 7.52 11.17 -12.12
C ARG A 95 6.83 10.77 -13.43
N LYS A 96 5.51 10.63 -13.44
CA LYS A 96 4.73 10.13 -14.58
C LYS A 96 3.87 11.23 -15.16
#